data_AF-A0A374VWA3-F1
#
_entry.id   AF-A0A374VWA3-F1
#
_cell.length_a   1.000
_cell.length_b   1.000
_cell.length_c   1.000
_cell.angle_alpha   90.00
_cell.angle_beta   90.00
_cell.angle_gamma   90.00
#
_symmetry.space_group_name_H-M   'P 1'
#
loop_
_entity.id
_entity.type
_entity.pdbx_description
1 polymer ?
#
loop_
_entity_poly.entity_id
_entity_poly.type
_entity_poly.pdbx_seq_one_letter_code
_entity_poly.pdbx_strand_id
1 'polypeptide(L)'
;MKKILKNVLLFSALIGSVNCLALPAAAVDVATANTSVMADAADVVYSGTCGAEGDNITWTYNESESTMTFSGTGSMEKYYVSRWDTDGYNNPSIVPEWLTDSRISVYQARTVVFEEGITEVGKMTDDYFGCENSQCFLEVPESVTSLDFSNVTNSLALYGLDGSWFYGFAWKSYTKGNYSKRRYVSVGTAKNPVYPTSGSCASGATWTFDYRTRELHISGSTMKKSEFPDYPYKKVIFEKDFVPPENNNSQADETNDFVFSFVLRPHRDSNVYCYPNSPFANEYEKIKTITDEEDGTLLYADIVKCNYLPDDTGICGDVNLDGKVNLLDSVLLAKAVNGSVTVNDMQKKNMDCDGSGEIDIDDVTTLMQFLVHAVDSLPLQ
;
A
#
# COMPACT_ATOMS: atom_id res chain seq x y z
N MET A 1 31.83 -22.97 2.77
CA MET A 1 32.55 -21.76 3.23
C MET A 1 32.35 -20.63 2.23
N LYS A 2 31.48 -19.66 2.54
CA LYS A 2 31.59 -18.22 2.26
C LYS A 2 30.34 -17.54 2.83
N LYS A 3 30.54 -16.72 3.86
CA LYS A 3 29.51 -15.99 4.63
C LYS A 3 29.30 -14.59 4.06
N ILE A 4 28.04 -14.24 3.80
CA ILE A 4 27.25 -13.07 4.24
C ILE A 4 28.02 -11.85 4.79
N LEU A 5 27.68 -10.64 4.31
CA LEU A 5 27.36 -9.39 5.08
C LEU A 5 26.94 -8.28 4.08
N LYS A 6 25.65 -7.87 3.99
CA LYS A 6 24.97 -6.76 4.71
C LYS A 6 25.70 -5.40 4.68
N ASN A 7 25.24 -4.51 3.80
CA ASN A 7 25.53 -3.08 3.79
C ASN A 7 24.55 -2.32 4.70
N VAL A 8 25.08 -1.63 5.70
CA VAL A 8 24.43 -0.56 6.45
C VAL A 8 25.34 0.66 6.29
N LEU A 9 24.84 1.71 5.64
CA LEU A 9 25.53 3.00 5.48
C LEU A 9 24.99 3.96 6.53
N LEU A 10 25.81 4.25 7.55
CA LEU A 10 25.71 5.46 8.36
C LEU A 10 26.68 6.48 7.77
N PHE A 11 26.20 7.66 7.39
CA PHE A 11 27.03 8.83 7.08
C PHE A 11 26.97 9.80 8.26
N SER A 12 28.11 10.03 8.90
CA SER A 12 28.36 11.20 9.75
C SER A 12 29.66 11.84 9.28
N ALA A 13 29.57 13.06 8.73
CA ALA A 13 30.70 13.81 8.22
C ALA A 13 31.27 14.74 9.30
N LEU A 14 32.55 14.55 9.61
CA LEU A 14 33.36 15.38 10.49
C LEU A 14 34.09 16.42 9.63
N ILE A 15 33.92 17.72 9.92
CA ILE A 15 34.63 18.82 9.28
C ILE A 15 36.01 18.97 9.93
N GLY A 16 37.07 18.88 9.13
CA GLY A 16 38.45 19.17 9.54
C GLY A 16 39.14 20.05 8.50
N SER A 17 39.45 21.28 8.89
CA SER A 17 40.17 22.30 8.12
C SER A 17 41.67 22.04 8.07
N VAL A 18 42.29 22.23 6.90
CA VAL A 18 43.74 22.47 6.77
C VAL A 18 43.94 23.50 5.66
N ASN A 19 44.69 24.56 5.97
CA ASN A 19 45.06 25.61 5.03
C ASN A 19 46.58 25.65 4.82
N CYS A 20 46.95 25.75 3.53
CA CYS A 20 48.11 26.41 2.91
C CYS A 20 49.56 25.93 3.14
N LEU A 21 50.27 25.71 2.02
CA LEU A 21 51.52 26.40 1.64
C LEU A 21 51.94 26.14 0.15
N ALA A 22 51.93 27.22 -0.66
CA ALA A 22 52.75 27.67 -1.84
C ALA A 22 53.34 26.67 -2.89
N LEU A 23 52.96 26.68 -4.20
CA LEU A 23 53.32 27.53 -5.40
C LEU A 23 54.55 27.03 -6.24
N PRO A 24 54.74 27.36 -7.55
CA PRO A 24 53.88 28.01 -8.58
C PRO A 24 53.92 27.38 -10.02
N ALA A 25 53.14 28.01 -10.94
CA ALA A 25 53.42 28.28 -12.37
C ALA A 25 52.55 27.58 -13.44
N ALA A 26 51.59 28.33 -14.00
CA ALA A 26 51.60 28.78 -15.41
C ALA A 26 50.30 29.56 -15.69
N ALA A 27 50.45 30.77 -16.25
CA ALA A 27 49.37 31.70 -16.54
C ALA A 27 48.56 31.29 -17.78
N VAL A 28 47.23 31.42 -17.70
CA VAL A 28 46.34 31.56 -18.84
C VAL A 28 45.38 32.70 -18.51
N ASP A 29 45.34 33.70 -19.40
CA ASP A 29 44.45 34.86 -19.34
C ASP A 29 42.99 34.44 -19.14
N VAL A 30 42.36 34.97 -18.09
CA VAL A 30 40.91 34.90 -17.90
C VAL A 30 40.37 36.32 -17.78
N ALA A 31 39.40 36.60 -18.64
CA ALA A 31 38.63 37.82 -18.70
C ALA A 31 38.16 38.27 -17.30
N THR A 32 38.20 39.59 -17.10
CA THR A 32 37.62 40.30 -15.97
C THR A 32 36.14 39.97 -15.81
N ALA A 33 35.84 38.97 -14.98
CA ALA A 33 34.51 38.77 -14.42
C ALA A 33 34.45 39.51 -13.08
N ASN A 34 33.58 40.51 -13.00
CA ASN A 34 33.21 41.16 -11.75
C ASN A 34 32.80 40.09 -10.74
N THR A 35 33.61 39.91 -9.70
CA THR A 35 33.24 39.13 -8.51
C THR A 35 32.20 39.92 -7.72
N SER A 36 30.93 39.78 -8.09
CA SER A 36 29.85 39.94 -7.13
C SER A 36 29.99 38.81 -6.13
N VAL A 37 30.43 39.16 -4.92
CA VAL A 37 30.37 38.28 -3.76
C VAL A 37 28.89 37.96 -3.54
N MET A 38 28.41 36.84 -4.06
CA MET A 38 27.15 36.27 -3.61
C MET A 38 27.43 35.79 -2.20
N ALA A 39 27.00 36.58 -1.21
CA ALA A 39 26.83 36.09 0.14
C ALA A 39 25.82 34.94 0.05
N ASP A 40 26.20 33.74 0.50
CA ASP A 40 25.22 32.70 0.82
C ASP A 40 24.18 33.35 1.74
N ALA A 41 22.94 33.46 1.26
CA ALA A 41 21.84 33.84 2.12
C ALA A 41 21.74 32.73 3.17
N ALA A 42 22.10 33.03 4.42
CA ALA A 42 21.88 32.12 5.52
C ALA A 42 20.40 31.72 5.52
N ASP A 43 20.11 30.42 5.55
CA ASP A 43 18.75 29.92 5.74
C ASP A 43 18.15 30.62 6.96
N VAL A 44 17.10 31.39 6.73
CA VAL A 44 16.41 32.08 7.81
C VAL A 44 15.53 31.06 8.49
N VAL A 45 16.03 30.54 9.62
CA VAL A 45 15.33 29.56 10.45
C VAL A 45 14.80 30.26 11.69
N TYR A 46 13.48 30.24 11.86
CA TYR A 46 12.80 30.67 13.09
C TYR A 46 12.52 29.47 13.96
N SER A 47 12.39 29.67 15.27
CA SER A 47 12.07 28.59 16.20
C SER A 47 11.35 29.07 17.45
N GLY A 48 10.68 28.12 18.10
CA GLY A 48 9.98 28.32 19.38
C GLY A 48 9.55 26.99 19.99
N THR A 49 8.64 27.05 20.97
CA THR A 49 8.17 25.88 21.73
C THR A 49 6.69 25.62 21.51
N CYS A 50 6.27 24.35 21.51
CA CYS A 50 4.89 23.96 21.26
C CYS A 50 4.43 22.67 21.96
N GLY A 51 5.20 22.17 22.93
CA GLY A 51 4.79 21.04 23.77
C GLY A 51 3.70 21.44 24.76
N ALA A 52 2.86 20.46 25.12
CA ALA A 52 1.95 20.58 26.25
C ALA A 52 2.72 20.71 27.57
N GLU A 53 2.03 21.03 28.67
CA GLU A 53 2.68 21.16 29.99
C GLU A 53 3.42 19.87 30.38
N GLY A 54 4.75 19.98 30.50
CA GLY A 54 5.64 18.87 30.84
C GLY A 54 6.33 18.19 29.65
N ASP A 55 5.92 18.52 28.42
CA ASP A 55 6.52 18.02 27.18
C ASP A 55 7.49 19.04 26.57
N ASN A 56 8.37 18.59 25.68
CA ASN A 56 9.51 19.38 25.20
C ASN A 56 9.54 19.56 23.68
N ILE A 57 8.35 19.64 23.06
CA ILE A 57 8.25 19.83 21.61
C ILE A 57 8.60 21.27 21.25
N THR A 58 9.40 21.41 20.21
CA THR A 58 9.83 22.65 19.59
C THR A 58 9.40 22.67 18.13
N TRP A 59 9.34 23.87 17.57
CA TRP A 59 9.08 24.06 16.14
C TRP A 59 10.22 24.85 15.50
N THR A 60 10.50 24.57 14.24
CA THR A 60 11.38 25.38 13.39
C THR A 60 10.71 25.65 12.05
N TYR A 61 10.81 26.89 11.56
CA TYR A 61 10.32 27.26 10.23
C TYR A 61 11.48 27.73 9.36
N ASN A 62 11.70 27.03 8.25
CA ASN A 62 12.63 27.44 7.21
C ASN A 62 11.85 28.09 6.06
N GLU A 63 12.01 29.41 5.88
CA GLU A 63 11.35 30.17 4.82
C GLU A 63 11.83 29.76 3.41
N SER A 64 13.12 29.45 3.24
CA SER A 64 13.70 29.15 1.92
C SER A 64 13.17 27.82 1.37
N GLU A 65 12.96 26.85 2.25
CA GLU A 65 12.41 25.53 1.94
C GLU A 65 10.89 25.48 2.04
N SER A 66 10.27 26.51 2.66
CA SER A 66 8.85 26.50 3.05
C SER A 66 8.52 25.26 3.90
N THR A 67 9.38 24.94 4.86
CA THR A 67 9.26 23.74 5.70
C THR A 67 9.05 24.13 7.15
N MET A 68 7.98 23.62 7.76
CA MET A 68 7.74 23.65 9.19
C MET A 68 8.07 22.27 9.77
N THR A 69 8.97 22.22 10.75
CA THR A 69 9.38 20.99 11.43
C THR A 69 9.07 21.09 12.91
N PHE A 70 8.47 20.02 13.45
CA PHE A 70 8.19 19.85 14.87
C PHE A 70 9.07 18.72 15.42
N SER A 71 9.81 19.01 16.47
CA SER A 71 10.84 18.14 17.04
C SER A 71 10.72 18.06 18.55
N GLY A 72 10.86 16.86 19.12
CA GLY A 72 10.85 16.64 20.57
C GLY A 72 10.10 15.38 20.95
N THR A 73 9.70 15.28 22.21
CA THR A 73 8.98 14.12 22.74
C THR A 73 7.71 14.52 23.47
N GLY A 74 6.67 13.69 23.37
CA GLY A 74 5.40 13.87 24.08
C GLY A 74 4.29 14.45 23.20
N SER A 75 3.37 15.19 23.82
CA SER A 75 2.19 15.76 23.17
C SER A 75 2.37 17.24 22.86
N MET A 76 1.83 17.68 21.72
CA MET A 76 1.72 19.10 21.39
C MET A 76 0.62 19.78 22.20
N GLU A 77 0.80 21.07 22.45
CA GLU A 77 -0.22 21.92 23.05
C GLU A 77 -1.48 21.97 22.18
N LYS A 78 -2.65 22.10 22.80
CA LYS A 78 -3.95 22.09 22.11
C LYS A 78 -4.32 23.50 21.67
N TYR A 79 -3.90 23.85 20.47
CA TYR A 79 -4.09 25.17 19.90
C TYR A 79 -5.51 25.47 19.48
N TYR A 80 -5.95 26.72 19.67
CA TYR A 80 -7.14 27.25 19.02
C TYR A 80 -6.90 27.43 17.53
N VAL A 81 -7.74 26.79 16.73
CA VAL A 81 -7.64 26.90 15.26
C VAL A 81 -8.95 27.34 14.60
N SER A 82 -10.07 27.52 15.33
CA SER A 82 -11.30 28.13 14.79
C SER A 82 -12.29 28.59 15.84
N ARG A 83 -12.96 29.73 15.60
CA ARG A 83 -14.04 30.26 16.46
C ARG A 83 -15.29 29.42 16.55
N TRP A 84 -15.46 28.49 15.64
CA TRP A 84 -16.61 27.60 15.57
C TRP A 84 -16.34 26.23 16.20
N ASP A 85 -15.14 26.03 16.76
CA ASP A 85 -14.78 24.77 17.39
C ASP A 85 -15.29 24.72 18.84
N THR A 86 -16.48 24.16 19.01
CA THR A 86 -17.15 24.00 20.31
C THR A 86 -16.98 22.59 20.90
N ASP A 87 -16.14 21.75 20.28
CA ASP A 87 -15.93 20.34 20.67
C ASP A 87 -15.04 20.17 21.91
N GLY A 88 -14.45 21.26 22.42
CA GLY A 88 -13.58 21.26 23.60
C GLY A 88 -12.20 20.63 23.36
N TYR A 89 -11.85 20.31 22.11
CA TYR A 89 -10.59 19.68 21.76
C TYR A 89 -9.42 20.68 21.68
N ASN A 90 -9.75 21.95 21.44
CA ASN A 90 -8.80 23.06 21.30
C ASN A 90 -8.98 24.07 22.43
N ASN A 91 -7.89 24.63 22.96
CA ASN A 91 -7.98 25.71 23.94
C ASN A 91 -8.18 27.05 23.20
N PRO A 92 -9.36 27.70 23.28
CA PRO A 92 -9.66 28.90 22.53
C PRO A 92 -8.81 30.12 22.86
N SER A 93 -7.95 30.00 23.87
CA SER A 93 -7.09 31.08 24.36
C SER A 93 -5.63 30.93 23.90
N ILE A 94 -5.24 29.83 23.25
CA ILE A 94 -3.85 29.55 22.88
C ILE A 94 -3.72 29.52 21.36
N VAL A 95 -3.11 30.56 20.78
CA VAL A 95 -2.80 30.62 19.35
C VAL A 95 -1.37 30.10 19.13
N PRO A 96 -1.11 29.33 18.08
CA PRO A 96 0.25 28.89 17.76
C PRO A 96 1.24 30.04 17.63
N GLU A 97 2.39 29.92 18.28
CA GLU A 97 3.44 30.95 18.25
C GLU A 97 3.94 31.18 16.81
N TRP A 98 4.17 30.13 16.03
CA TRP A 98 4.65 30.23 14.66
C TRP A 98 3.69 30.93 13.69
N LEU A 99 2.41 31.08 14.03
CA LEU A 99 1.44 31.85 13.25
C LEU A 99 1.38 33.34 13.64
N THR A 100 1.93 33.69 14.80
CA THR A 100 1.84 35.05 15.38
C THR A 100 3.20 35.68 15.64
N ASP A 101 4.28 34.94 15.41
CA ASP A 101 5.64 35.40 15.60
C ASP A 101 5.98 36.55 14.66
N SER A 102 6.17 37.75 15.23
CA SER A 102 6.52 38.96 14.50
C SER A 102 7.82 38.89 13.69
N ARG A 103 8.68 37.90 13.97
CA ARG A 103 9.90 37.65 13.20
C ARG A 103 9.59 37.05 11.83
N ILE A 104 8.49 36.30 11.73
CA ILE A 104 8.05 35.66 10.48
C ILE A 104 7.17 36.66 9.73
N SER A 105 7.69 37.16 8.61
CA SER A 105 6.98 38.18 7.83
C SER A 105 5.76 37.60 7.11
N VAL A 106 5.88 36.37 6.59
CA VAL A 106 4.80 35.62 5.93
C VAL A 106 5.00 34.13 6.20
N TYR A 107 4.06 33.51 6.91
CA TYR A 107 4.05 32.06 7.11
C TYR A 107 3.42 31.36 5.90
N GLN A 108 4.21 30.54 5.19
CA GLN A 108 3.76 29.82 3.98
C GLN A 108 4.32 28.40 3.90
N ALA A 109 4.30 27.65 5.01
CA ALA A 109 4.81 26.28 5.01
C ALA A 109 4.09 25.42 3.96
N ARG A 110 4.86 24.84 3.05
CA ARG A 110 4.38 23.86 2.08
C ARG A 110 4.53 22.44 2.58
N THR A 111 5.58 22.20 3.37
CA THR A 111 5.89 20.92 3.98
C THR A 111 5.77 21.08 5.49
N VAL A 112 5.00 20.19 6.13
CA VAL A 112 4.91 20.09 7.59
C VAL A 112 5.45 18.72 8.00
N VAL A 113 6.45 18.70 8.86
CA VAL A 113 7.15 17.51 9.31
C VAL A 113 6.99 17.36 10.81
N PHE A 114 6.51 16.21 11.26
CA PHE A 114 6.60 15.79 12.66
C PHE A 114 7.73 14.77 12.79
N GLU A 115 8.66 15.01 13.70
CA GLU A 115 9.75 14.07 13.96
C GLU A 115 9.36 13.02 15.00
N GLU A 116 10.08 11.89 14.95
CA GLU A 116 9.91 10.78 15.87
C GLU A 116 10.04 11.22 17.34
N GLY A 117 9.15 10.70 18.19
CA GLY A 117 9.07 11.07 19.60
C GLY A 117 7.79 11.82 19.96
N ILE A 118 7.18 12.50 18.98
CA ILE A 118 5.88 13.15 19.14
C ILE A 118 4.77 12.08 19.14
N THR A 119 3.89 12.10 20.14
CA THR A 119 2.83 11.10 20.33
C THR A 119 1.44 11.60 19.97
N GLU A 120 1.17 12.88 20.20
CA GLU A 120 -0.11 13.55 19.92
C GLU A 120 0.14 14.93 19.32
N VAL A 121 -0.47 15.20 18.17
CA VAL A 121 -0.39 16.52 17.49
C VAL A 121 -1.64 17.35 17.75
N GLY A 122 -2.78 16.70 18.01
CA GLY A 122 -4.07 17.36 18.12
C GLY A 122 -4.69 17.65 16.75
N LYS A 123 -5.45 18.76 16.67
CA LYS A 123 -6.24 19.12 15.49
C LYS A 123 -5.49 20.10 14.60
N MET A 124 -5.35 19.76 13.33
CA MET A 124 -4.76 20.60 12.30
C MET A 124 -5.85 21.29 11.45
N THR A 125 -5.55 22.50 11.00
CA THR A 125 -6.31 23.26 10.01
C THR A 125 -5.44 23.67 8.83
N ASP A 126 -6.05 24.32 7.84
CA ASP A 126 -5.34 24.87 6.70
C ASP A 126 -4.26 25.88 7.10
N ASP A 127 -4.35 26.50 8.29
CA ASP A 127 -3.36 27.49 8.79
C ASP A 127 -1.98 26.90 9.02
N TYR A 128 -1.85 25.57 9.13
CA TYR A 128 -0.55 24.91 9.14
C TYR A 128 0.18 25.02 7.80
N PHE A 129 -0.54 25.39 6.73
CA PHE A 129 -0.06 25.32 5.36
C PHE A 129 -0.28 26.64 4.59
N GLY A 130 0.69 26.99 3.76
CA GLY A 130 0.63 28.15 2.86
C GLY A 130 0.27 27.83 1.41
N CYS A 131 -0.14 26.60 1.08
CA CYS A 131 -0.29 26.16 -0.30
C CYS A 131 -1.67 26.50 -0.86
N GLU A 132 -1.89 27.78 -1.19
CA GLU A 132 -3.05 28.17 -1.97
C GLU A 132 -3.01 27.51 -3.36
N ASN A 133 -4.04 26.75 -3.70
CA ASN A 133 -4.24 26.11 -5.02
C ASN A 133 -3.15 25.10 -5.45
N SER A 134 -2.30 24.63 -4.55
CA SER A 134 -1.27 23.62 -4.82
C SER A 134 -1.28 22.51 -3.77
N GLN A 135 -0.55 21.41 -4.03
CA GLN A 135 -0.44 20.30 -3.09
C GLN A 135 0.61 20.62 -2.00
N CYS A 136 0.19 20.45 -0.74
CA CYS A 136 1.04 20.47 0.45
C CYS A 136 1.49 19.07 0.85
N PHE A 137 2.49 19.00 1.71
CA PHE A 137 3.09 17.77 2.18
C PHE A 137 3.01 17.70 3.71
N LEU A 138 2.60 16.55 4.22
CA LEU A 138 2.53 16.29 5.66
C LEU A 138 3.28 14.98 5.94
N GLU A 139 4.34 15.05 6.72
CA GLU A 139 5.13 13.89 7.16
C GLU A 139 4.83 13.56 8.61
N VAL A 140 4.37 12.33 8.87
CA VAL A 140 3.96 11.87 10.19
C VAL A 140 4.76 10.62 10.58
N PRO A 141 5.43 10.63 11.74
CA PRO A 141 6.32 9.56 12.18
C PRO A 141 5.52 8.41 12.82
N GLU A 142 6.21 7.32 13.17
CA GLU A 142 5.56 6.14 13.74
C GLU A 142 4.99 6.40 15.13
N SER A 143 5.66 7.24 15.93
CA SER A 143 5.27 7.57 17.30
C SER A 143 3.92 8.26 17.42
N VAL A 144 3.45 8.95 16.37
CA VAL A 144 2.17 9.68 16.41
C VAL A 144 1.01 8.68 16.37
N THR A 145 0.19 8.73 17.42
CA THR A 145 -1.00 7.88 17.58
C THR A 145 -2.30 8.67 17.71
N SER A 146 -2.22 10.00 17.70
CA SER A 146 -3.36 10.91 17.74
C SER A 146 -3.08 12.17 16.92
N LEU A 147 -3.91 12.37 15.90
CA LEU A 147 -3.88 13.49 14.98
C LEU A 147 -5.25 13.62 14.32
N ASP A 148 -5.76 14.84 14.19
CA ASP A 148 -6.97 15.12 13.44
C ASP A 148 -6.71 16.21 12.38
N PHE A 149 -6.75 15.84 11.11
CA PHE A 149 -6.68 16.79 9.98
C PHE A 149 -7.97 16.79 9.15
N SER A 150 -9.11 16.42 9.75
CA SER A 150 -10.41 16.40 9.09
C SER A 150 -10.79 17.76 8.48
N ASN A 151 -10.47 18.85 9.19
CA ASN A 151 -10.75 20.23 8.77
C ASN A 151 -9.77 20.81 7.75
N VAL A 152 -8.70 20.10 7.38
CA VAL A 152 -7.76 20.56 6.37
C VAL A 152 -8.37 20.37 4.98
N THR A 153 -8.66 21.47 4.28
CA THR A 153 -9.26 21.50 2.94
C THR A 153 -8.22 21.52 1.83
N ASN A 154 -6.98 21.88 2.15
CA ASN A 154 -5.83 21.83 1.24
C ASN A 154 -5.62 20.43 0.65
N SER A 155 -5.06 20.38 -0.57
CA SER A 155 -4.64 19.10 -1.15
C SER A 155 -3.39 18.62 -0.44
N LEU A 156 -3.43 17.43 0.16
CA LEU A 156 -2.33 16.89 0.96
C LEU A 156 -1.74 15.63 0.31
N ALA A 157 -0.43 15.57 0.19
CA ALA A 157 0.31 14.32 0.12
C ALA A 157 0.78 13.96 1.55
N LEU A 158 0.30 12.83 2.04
CA LEU A 158 0.49 12.31 3.39
C LEU A 158 1.61 11.28 3.37
N TYR A 159 2.75 11.60 3.98
CA TYR A 159 3.89 10.71 4.09
C TYR A 159 3.87 10.05 5.47
N GLY A 160 4.02 8.73 5.48
CA GLY A 160 4.11 7.98 6.71
C GLY A 160 4.62 6.57 6.48
N LEU A 161 4.83 5.86 7.58
CA LEU A 161 5.30 4.48 7.56
C LEU A 161 4.13 3.50 7.42
N ASP A 162 4.25 2.54 6.51
CA ASP A 162 3.28 1.46 6.35
C ASP A 162 3.15 0.67 7.66
N GLY A 163 1.91 0.36 8.04
CA GLY A 163 1.62 -0.34 9.30
C GLY A 163 1.60 0.53 10.55
N SER A 164 1.99 1.81 10.48
CA SER A 164 1.81 2.76 11.58
C SER A 164 0.32 3.04 11.87
N TRP A 165 0.03 3.68 13.00
CA TRP A 165 -1.32 4.19 13.26
C TRP A 165 -1.78 5.17 12.17
N PHE A 166 -0.88 6.08 11.75
CA PHE A 166 -1.17 7.08 10.72
C PHE A 166 -1.52 6.45 9.36
N TYR A 167 -0.89 5.33 8.98
CA TYR A 167 -1.23 4.59 7.77
C TYR A 167 -2.73 4.23 7.70
N GLY A 168 -3.27 3.65 8.78
CA GLY A 168 -4.69 3.30 8.85
C GLY A 168 -5.61 4.50 9.01
N PHE A 169 -5.18 5.53 9.76
CA PHE A 169 -5.93 6.77 9.92
C PHE A 169 -6.08 7.55 8.60
N ALA A 170 -4.97 7.68 7.85
CA ALA A 170 -4.95 8.29 6.54
C ALA A 170 -5.91 7.56 5.60
N TRP A 171 -5.94 6.22 5.61
CA TRP A 171 -6.91 5.44 4.84
C TRP A 171 -8.37 5.75 5.19
N LYS A 172 -8.73 5.71 6.48
CA LYS A 172 -10.13 5.94 6.92
C LYS A 172 -10.65 7.33 6.54
N SER A 173 -9.75 8.27 6.31
CA SER A 173 -10.09 9.60 5.82
C SER A 173 -10.48 9.63 4.33
N TYR A 174 -10.01 8.69 3.49
CA TYR A 174 -10.40 8.61 2.08
C TYR A 174 -11.86 8.20 1.86
N THR A 175 -12.40 7.41 2.78
CA THR A 175 -13.71 6.75 2.59
C THR A 175 -14.89 7.63 3.00
N LYS A 176 -14.69 8.88 3.43
CA LYS A 176 -15.76 9.80 3.87
C LYS A 176 -15.86 11.07 3.01
N GLY A 177 -16.63 11.10 1.93
CA GLY A 177 -16.97 12.38 1.23
C GLY A 177 -15.85 12.96 0.34
N ASN A 178 -15.82 14.29 0.17
CA ASN A 178 -15.03 15.03 -0.85
C ASN A 178 -13.50 15.10 -0.62
N TYR A 179 -12.88 14.10 0.02
CA TYR A 179 -11.44 14.05 0.31
C TYR A 179 -10.57 13.50 -0.83
N SER A 180 -11.04 13.58 -2.07
CA SER A 180 -10.34 13.12 -3.28
C SER A 180 -9.00 13.81 -3.56
N LYS A 181 -8.69 14.88 -2.82
CA LYS A 181 -7.44 15.66 -2.93
C LYS A 181 -6.30 15.19 -2.03
N ARG A 182 -6.49 14.10 -1.28
CA ARG A 182 -5.46 13.53 -0.40
C ARG A 182 -4.73 12.40 -1.14
N ARG A 183 -3.45 12.17 -0.85
CA ARG A 183 -2.70 10.99 -1.36
C ARG A 183 -1.72 10.48 -0.30
N TYR A 184 -1.85 9.21 0.10
CA TYR A 184 -0.88 8.58 0.98
C TYR A 184 0.33 8.11 0.18
N VAL A 185 1.52 8.35 0.74
CA VAL A 185 2.81 7.96 0.20
C VAL A 185 3.58 7.24 1.31
N SER A 186 3.90 5.97 1.07
CA SER A 186 4.74 5.20 1.98
C SER A 186 6.18 5.70 1.91
N VAL A 187 6.80 5.93 3.07
CA VAL A 187 8.23 6.21 3.21
C VAL A 187 9.03 5.02 3.77
N GLY A 188 8.37 3.88 3.99
CA GLY A 188 8.96 2.69 4.60
C GLY A 188 7.95 1.91 5.41
N THR A 189 8.43 0.97 6.22
CA THR A 189 7.57 0.15 7.11
C THR A 189 7.86 0.49 8.57
N ALA A 190 6.80 0.59 9.37
CA ALA A 190 6.90 0.83 10.81
C ALA A 190 7.72 -0.28 11.49
N LYS A 191 8.52 0.09 12.49
CA LYS A 191 9.26 -0.85 13.36
C LYS A 191 8.32 -1.64 14.25
N ASN A 192 7.25 -1.01 14.72
CA ASN A 192 6.21 -1.57 15.58
C ASN A 192 4.84 -1.37 14.91
N PRO A 193 4.52 -2.16 13.87
CA PRO A 193 3.28 -2.01 13.14
C PRO A 193 2.07 -2.32 14.04
N VAL A 194 1.06 -1.46 14.00
CA VAL A 194 -0.23 -1.70 14.69
C VAL A 194 -1.17 -2.59 13.86
N TYR A 195 -0.85 -2.78 12.58
CA TYR A 195 -1.60 -3.62 11.64
C TYR A 195 -0.77 -4.87 11.28
N PRO A 196 -0.83 -6.00 12.01
CA PRO A 196 -0.05 -7.18 11.65
C PRO A 196 -0.24 -7.62 10.19
N THR A 197 0.83 -8.04 9.51
CA THR A 197 0.79 -8.44 8.09
C THR A 197 0.27 -9.85 7.87
N SER A 198 -0.07 -10.57 8.93
CA SER A 198 -0.63 -11.91 8.85
C SER A 198 -1.36 -12.28 10.13
N GLY A 199 -2.31 -13.21 10.04
CA GLY A 199 -2.99 -13.75 11.20
C GLY A 199 -3.73 -15.04 10.92
N SER A 200 -4.32 -15.59 11.98
CA SER A 200 -5.16 -16.78 11.94
C SER A 200 -6.50 -16.48 12.59
N CYS A 201 -7.57 -16.94 11.97
CA CYS A 201 -8.92 -16.89 12.51
C CYS A 201 -9.16 -18.11 13.40
N ALA A 202 -9.96 -17.97 14.45
CA ALA A 202 -10.32 -19.10 15.31
C ALA A 202 -11.16 -20.13 14.54
N SER A 203 -11.88 -19.68 13.50
CA SER A 203 -12.65 -20.53 12.58
C SER A 203 -11.78 -21.37 11.62
N GLY A 204 -10.46 -21.12 11.57
CA GLY A 204 -9.49 -21.94 10.84
C GLY A 204 -8.94 -21.33 9.56
N ALA A 205 -9.49 -20.22 9.07
CA ALA A 205 -8.85 -19.43 8.02
C ALA A 205 -7.54 -18.78 8.49
N THR A 206 -6.67 -18.46 7.54
CA THR A 206 -5.49 -17.63 7.73
C THR A 206 -5.54 -16.48 6.74
N TRP A 207 -4.84 -15.41 7.05
CA TRP A 207 -4.77 -14.26 6.16
C TRP A 207 -3.40 -13.61 6.17
N THR A 208 -3.05 -12.98 5.06
CA THR A 208 -1.86 -12.15 4.91
C THR A 208 -2.23 -10.83 4.25
N PHE A 209 -1.51 -9.77 4.59
CA PHE A 209 -1.75 -8.43 4.10
C PHE A 209 -0.44 -7.78 3.65
N ASP A 210 -0.41 -7.36 2.38
CA ASP A 210 0.70 -6.58 1.83
C ASP A 210 0.34 -5.09 1.87
N TYR A 211 1.12 -4.30 2.61
CA TYR A 211 0.90 -2.86 2.74
C TYR A 211 1.01 -2.10 1.41
N ARG A 212 1.96 -2.50 0.57
CA ARG A 212 2.34 -1.77 -0.65
C ARG A 212 1.30 -1.97 -1.74
N THR A 213 0.90 -3.21 -1.97
CA THR A 213 -0.13 -3.55 -2.97
C THR A 213 -1.54 -3.34 -2.41
N ARG A 214 -1.69 -3.33 -1.07
CA ARG A 214 -2.98 -3.33 -0.36
C ARG A 214 -3.83 -4.54 -0.72
N GLU A 215 -3.16 -5.68 -0.86
CA GLU A 215 -3.76 -6.97 -1.15
C GLU A 215 -3.91 -7.75 0.15
N LEU A 216 -5.14 -8.18 0.43
CA LEU A 216 -5.48 -9.04 1.53
C LEU A 216 -5.78 -10.43 0.98
N HIS A 217 -4.94 -11.40 1.29
CA HIS A 217 -5.09 -12.79 0.89
C HIS A 217 -5.69 -13.59 2.03
N ILE A 218 -6.74 -14.37 1.74
CA ILE A 218 -7.45 -15.20 2.70
C ILE A 218 -7.38 -16.66 2.23
N SER A 219 -6.86 -17.56 3.08
CA SER A 219 -6.63 -18.98 2.79
C SER A 219 -7.11 -19.90 3.91
N GLY A 220 -7.15 -21.20 3.65
CA GLY A 220 -7.49 -22.23 4.64
C GLY A 220 -8.99 -22.45 4.86
N SER A 221 -9.36 -22.85 6.07
CA SER A 221 -10.76 -23.18 6.38
C SER A 221 -11.65 -21.93 6.45
N THR A 222 -12.81 -22.05 7.11
CA THR A 222 -13.79 -20.98 7.18
C THR A 222 -13.37 -19.79 8.05
N MET A 223 -14.05 -18.66 7.84
CA MET A 223 -13.90 -17.41 8.56
C MET A 223 -15.27 -16.82 8.91
N LYS A 224 -15.44 -16.35 10.14
CA LYS A 224 -16.59 -15.51 10.50
C LYS A 224 -16.38 -14.09 10.02
N LYS A 225 -17.45 -13.40 9.63
CA LYS A 225 -17.38 -11.98 9.22
C LYS A 225 -16.74 -11.07 10.27
N SER A 226 -16.93 -11.37 11.56
CA SER A 226 -16.32 -10.62 12.68
C SER A 226 -14.81 -10.82 12.81
N GLU A 227 -14.25 -11.87 12.21
CA GLU A 227 -12.81 -12.17 12.22
C GLU A 227 -12.08 -11.52 11.03
N PHE A 228 -12.84 -10.92 10.10
CA PHE A 228 -12.27 -10.29 8.92
C PHE A 228 -11.52 -9.00 9.33
N PRO A 229 -10.25 -8.82 8.91
CA PRO A 229 -9.43 -7.69 9.36
C PRO A 229 -9.98 -6.34 8.87
N ASP A 230 -10.09 -5.35 9.78
CA ASP A 230 -10.54 -3.97 9.48
C ASP A 230 -9.43 -3.11 8.88
N TYR A 231 -8.94 -3.52 7.70
CA TYR A 231 -7.68 -3.02 7.14
C TYR A 231 -7.89 -2.13 5.91
N PRO A 232 -6.89 -1.32 5.52
CA PRO A 232 -6.95 -0.48 4.35
C PRO A 232 -6.67 -1.24 3.04
N TYR A 233 -7.31 -2.38 2.83
CA TYR A 233 -7.16 -3.17 1.61
C TYR A 233 -7.89 -2.53 0.43
N LYS A 234 -7.32 -2.71 -0.77
CA LYS A 234 -7.96 -2.38 -2.05
C LYS A 234 -8.39 -3.62 -2.82
N LYS A 235 -7.73 -4.75 -2.57
CA LYS A 235 -8.09 -6.04 -3.14
C LYS A 235 -8.21 -7.05 -2.02
N VAL A 236 -9.28 -7.83 -2.07
CA VAL A 236 -9.48 -9.01 -1.25
C VAL A 236 -9.38 -10.21 -2.17
N ILE A 237 -8.46 -11.12 -1.88
CA ILE A 237 -8.18 -12.31 -2.67
C ILE A 237 -8.53 -13.51 -1.80
N PHE A 238 -9.55 -14.27 -2.21
CA PHE A 238 -9.83 -15.57 -1.64
C PHE A 238 -9.00 -16.62 -2.38
N GLU A 239 -8.07 -17.24 -1.66
CA GLU A 239 -7.15 -18.25 -2.18
C GLU A 239 -7.87 -19.54 -2.57
N LYS A 240 -7.20 -20.36 -3.39
CA LYS A 240 -7.76 -21.61 -3.95
C LYS A 240 -8.29 -22.57 -2.89
N ASP A 241 -7.63 -22.61 -1.74
CA ASP A 241 -7.92 -23.49 -0.62
C ASP A 241 -8.96 -22.90 0.34
N PHE A 242 -9.37 -21.64 0.17
CA PHE A 242 -10.33 -21.00 1.06
C PHE A 242 -11.72 -21.64 0.96
N VAL A 243 -12.23 -22.15 2.08
CA VAL A 243 -13.58 -22.72 2.18
C VAL A 243 -14.53 -21.73 2.87
N PRO A 244 -15.51 -21.14 2.16
CA PRO A 244 -16.49 -20.25 2.79
C PRO A 244 -17.32 -21.01 3.84
N PRO A 245 -17.83 -20.32 4.88
CA PRO A 245 -18.71 -20.95 5.87
C PRO A 245 -19.95 -21.55 5.22
N GLU A 246 -20.42 -22.66 5.77
CA GLU A 246 -21.71 -23.24 5.41
C GLU A 246 -22.84 -22.23 5.59
N ASN A 247 -23.83 -22.30 4.72
CA ASN A 247 -24.99 -21.44 4.80
C ASN A 247 -25.82 -21.81 6.04
N ASN A 248 -26.18 -20.82 6.85
CA ASN A 248 -26.97 -21.00 8.06
C ASN A 248 -28.42 -20.48 7.91
N ASN A 249 -28.81 -20.00 6.73
CA ASN A 249 -30.17 -19.51 6.53
C ASN A 249 -31.18 -20.66 6.41
N SER A 250 -32.23 -20.54 7.22
CA SER A 250 -33.41 -21.40 7.26
C SER A 250 -34.52 -20.95 6.30
N GLN A 251 -34.24 -19.96 5.46
CA GLN A 251 -35.11 -19.45 4.41
C GLN A 251 -34.72 -20.12 3.08
N ALA A 252 -35.66 -20.18 2.13
CA ALA A 252 -35.58 -20.98 0.92
C ALA A 252 -34.61 -20.46 -0.17
N ASP A 253 -33.67 -19.59 0.20
CA ASP A 253 -32.66 -19.01 -0.68
C ASP A 253 -31.33 -19.77 -0.55
N GLU A 254 -30.97 -20.52 -1.60
CA GLU A 254 -29.73 -21.32 -1.68
C GLU A 254 -28.43 -20.47 -1.70
N THR A 255 -28.51 -19.16 -1.41
CA THR A 255 -27.39 -18.23 -1.48
C THR A 255 -26.51 -18.25 -0.23
N ASN A 256 -25.19 -18.38 -0.42
CA ASN A 256 -24.23 -18.27 0.69
C ASN A 256 -24.10 -16.82 1.19
N ASP A 257 -24.64 -16.51 2.37
CA ASP A 257 -24.63 -15.18 2.99
C ASP A 257 -23.23 -14.55 3.11
N PHE A 258 -22.22 -15.36 3.44
CA PHE A 258 -20.86 -14.87 3.60
C PHE A 258 -20.35 -14.35 2.27
N VAL A 259 -20.37 -15.20 1.23
CA VAL A 259 -19.92 -14.86 -0.11
C VAL A 259 -20.71 -13.69 -0.65
N PHE A 260 -22.05 -13.73 -0.54
CA PHE A 260 -22.95 -12.66 -0.95
C PHE A 260 -22.55 -11.32 -0.35
N SER A 261 -22.20 -11.28 0.94
CA SER A 261 -21.83 -10.03 1.63
C SER A 261 -20.51 -9.39 1.16
N PHE A 262 -19.63 -10.14 0.50
CA PHE A 262 -18.40 -9.61 -0.10
C PHE A 262 -18.60 -9.15 -1.54
N VAL A 263 -19.37 -9.92 -2.31
CA VAL A 263 -19.57 -9.65 -3.73
C VAL A 263 -20.65 -8.59 -3.98
N LEU A 264 -21.63 -8.44 -3.08
CA LEU A 264 -22.68 -7.43 -3.15
C LEU A 264 -22.13 -6.03 -2.82
N ARG A 265 -22.06 -5.16 -3.84
CA ARG A 265 -21.49 -3.79 -3.80
C ARG A 265 -20.12 -3.81 -3.12
N PRO A 266 -19.01 -4.01 -3.86
CA PRO A 266 -17.68 -4.27 -3.33
C PRO A 266 -17.45 -3.61 -1.97
N HIS A 267 -17.39 -4.43 -0.92
CA HIS A 267 -17.36 -3.98 0.46
C HIS A 267 -16.29 -2.89 0.61
N ARG A 268 -16.72 -1.65 0.92
CA ARG A 268 -15.83 -0.50 1.17
C ARG A 268 -14.91 -0.12 0.01
N ASP A 269 -15.42 -0.12 -1.23
CA ASP A 269 -14.67 0.24 -2.44
C ASP A 269 -13.47 -0.68 -2.76
N SER A 270 -13.46 -1.89 -2.18
CA SER A 270 -12.43 -2.91 -2.44
C SER A 270 -12.87 -3.90 -3.52
N ASN A 271 -11.96 -4.29 -4.41
CA ASN A 271 -12.24 -5.28 -5.43
C ASN A 271 -12.05 -6.69 -4.86
N VAL A 272 -13.03 -7.56 -5.06
CA VAL A 272 -12.94 -8.97 -4.65
C VAL A 272 -12.40 -9.81 -5.81
N TYR A 273 -11.53 -10.74 -5.48
CA TYR A 273 -10.86 -11.66 -6.39
C TYR A 273 -10.95 -13.09 -5.86
N CYS A 274 -11.09 -14.03 -6.79
CA CYS A 274 -11.20 -15.46 -6.51
C CYS A 274 -10.54 -16.25 -7.64
N TYR A 275 -10.02 -17.45 -7.35
CA TYR A 275 -9.56 -18.36 -8.40
C TYR A 275 -10.73 -19.15 -9.00
N PRO A 276 -10.73 -19.43 -10.31
CA PRO A 276 -11.72 -20.32 -10.92
C PRO A 276 -11.78 -21.67 -10.22
N ASN A 277 -12.96 -22.28 -10.16
CA ASN A 277 -13.23 -23.59 -9.54
C ASN A 277 -12.89 -23.71 -8.04
N SER A 278 -12.48 -22.63 -7.38
CA SER A 278 -12.27 -22.61 -5.93
C SER A 278 -13.59 -22.76 -5.17
N PRO A 279 -13.60 -23.22 -3.90
CA PRO A 279 -14.83 -23.32 -3.12
C PRO A 279 -15.59 -21.98 -3.03
N PHE A 280 -14.86 -20.86 -2.92
CA PHE A 280 -15.47 -19.53 -2.98
C PHE A 280 -16.11 -19.22 -4.34
N ALA A 281 -15.42 -19.52 -5.44
CA ALA A 281 -15.93 -19.30 -6.80
C ALA A 281 -17.20 -20.12 -7.08
N ASN A 282 -17.26 -21.36 -6.59
CA ASN A 282 -18.42 -22.23 -6.78
C ASN A 282 -19.68 -21.64 -6.10
N GLU A 283 -19.55 -21.08 -4.89
CA GLU A 283 -20.66 -20.38 -4.22
C GLU A 283 -21.00 -19.06 -4.91
N TYR A 284 -20.00 -18.34 -5.44
CA TYR A 284 -20.21 -17.11 -6.21
C TYR A 284 -21.01 -17.37 -7.50
N GLU A 285 -20.72 -18.42 -8.26
CA GLU A 285 -21.46 -18.74 -9.50
C GLU A 285 -22.93 -19.12 -9.24
N LYS A 286 -23.23 -19.75 -8.09
CA LYS A 286 -24.64 -19.98 -7.67
C LYS A 286 -25.38 -18.66 -7.49
N ILE A 287 -24.78 -17.72 -6.77
CA ILE A 287 -25.32 -16.38 -6.54
C ILE A 287 -25.53 -15.66 -7.86
N LYS A 288 -24.54 -15.71 -8.76
CA LYS A 288 -24.59 -15.08 -10.08
C LYS A 288 -25.72 -15.64 -10.95
N THR A 289 -25.93 -16.95 -10.95
CA THR A 289 -27.00 -17.61 -11.72
C THR A 289 -28.39 -17.15 -11.25
N ILE A 290 -28.61 -17.06 -9.94
CA ILE A 290 -29.88 -16.57 -9.37
C ILE A 290 -30.18 -15.14 -9.87
N THR A 291 -29.15 -14.29 -9.98
CA THR A 291 -29.33 -12.92 -10.46
C THR A 291 -29.61 -12.80 -11.95
N ASP A 292 -29.34 -13.85 -12.75
CA ASP A 292 -29.54 -13.87 -14.20
C ASP A 292 -30.93 -14.46 -14.59
N GLU A 293 -31.52 -15.32 -13.75
CA GLU A 293 -32.80 -16.02 -14.06
C GLU A 293 -34.08 -15.26 -13.65
N GLU A 294 -34.02 -14.33 -12.68
CA GLU A 294 -35.18 -13.53 -12.26
C GLU A 294 -35.46 -12.35 -13.21
N ASP A 295 -36.12 -12.67 -14.32
CA ASP A 295 -37.00 -11.83 -15.16
C ASP A 295 -36.82 -10.30 -15.09
N GLY A 296 -35.72 -9.79 -15.65
CA GLY A 296 -35.63 -8.39 -16.11
C GLY A 296 -35.74 -7.30 -15.04
N THR A 297 -35.90 -7.63 -13.76
CA THR A 297 -35.75 -6.70 -12.63
C THR A 297 -34.28 -6.51 -12.32
N LEU A 298 -33.60 -5.86 -13.27
CA LEU A 298 -32.24 -5.34 -13.20
C LEU A 298 -31.99 -4.66 -11.85
N LEU A 299 -31.26 -5.32 -10.95
CA LEU A 299 -30.60 -4.66 -9.82
C LEU A 299 -29.39 -5.42 -9.29
N TYR A 300 -29.33 -6.76 -9.36
CA TYR A 300 -28.26 -7.54 -8.71
C TYR A 300 -27.03 -7.88 -9.58
N ALA A 301 -27.19 -8.23 -10.85
CA ALA A 301 -26.07 -8.60 -11.73
C ALA A 301 -25.03 -7.45 -11.88
N ASP A 302 -25.48 -6.19 -11.90
CA ASP A 302 -24.60 -5.01 -11.97
C ASP A 302 -23.88 -4.68 -10.65
N ILE A 303 -24.35 -5.22 -9.51
CA ILE A 303 -23.82 -4.90 -8.18
C ILE A 303 -23.08 -6.07 -7.52
N VAL A 304 -23.20 -7.29 -8.05
CA VAL A 304 -22.50 -8.49 -7.56
C VAL A 304 -21.22 -8.70 -8.37
N LYS A 305 -20.03 -8.55 -7.77
CA LYS A 305 -18.74 -8.60 -8.48
C LYS A 305 -17.66 -9.39 -7.73
N CYS A 306 -17.21 -10.50 -8.33
CA CYS A 306 -15.88 -11.11 -8.08
C CYS A 306 -15.10 -11.08 -9.40
N ASN A 307 -13.80 -10.78 -9.34
CA ASN A 307 -12.91 -10.88 -10.49
C ASN A 307 -12.14 -12.22 -10.43
N TYR A 308 -12.11 -12.96 -11.52
CA TYR A 308 -11.29 -14.15 -11.59
C TYR A 308 -9.81 -13.80 -11.75
N LEU A 309 -8.97 -14.33 -10.86
CA LEU A 309 -7.53 -14.35 -11.07
C LEU A 309 -7.17 -15.37 -12.14
N PRO A 310 -6.04 -15.19 -12.86
CA PRO A 310 -5.52 -16.20 -13.77
C PRO A 310 -5.42 -17.54 -13.04
N ASP A 311 -5.88 -18.60 -13.68
CA ASP A 311 -5.85 -19.91 -13.08
C ASP A 311 -4.41 -20.45 -13.07
N ASP A 312 -3.68 -20.18 -11.98
CA ASP A 312 -2.34 -20.72 -11.76
C ASP A 312 -2.35 -22.25 -11.47
N THR A 313 -3.48 -22.96 -11.68
CA THR A 313 -3.47 -24.42 -11.62
C THR A 313 -2.71 -25.00 -12.81
N GLY A 314 -2.58 -24.23 -13.91
CA GLY A 314 -1.89 -24.67 -15.10
C GLY A 314 -2.72 -25.72 -15.85
N ILE A 315 -2.85 -25.55 -17.17
CA ILE A 315 -3.52 -26.53 -18.01
C ILE A 315 -2.43 -27.50 -18.49
N CYS A 316 -2.49 -28.75 -18.06
CA CYS A 316 -1.56 -29.78 -18.54
C CYS A 316 -1.62 -29.86 -20.08
N GLY A 317 -0.48 -29.68 -20.73
CA GLY A 317 -0.34 -29.54 -22.18
C GLY A 317 -0.36 -28.10 -22.74
N ASP A 318 -0.72 -27.06 -21.97
CA ASP A 318 -0.66 -25.65 -22.38
C ASP A 318 0.72 -25.05 -22.00
N VAL A 319 1.74 -25.38 -22.77
CA VAL A 319 3.13 -25.04 -22.46
C VAL A 319 3.43 -23.58 -22.78
N ASN A 320 2.69 -22.96 -23.71
CA ASN A 320 2.89 -21.57 -24.08
C ASN A 320 2.07 -20.56 -23.25
N LEU A 321 1.16 -21.05 -22.39
CA LEU A 321 0.28 -20.29 -21.49
C LEU A 321 -0.74 -19.42 -22.23
N ASP A 322 -1.21 -19.86 -23.40
CA ASP A 322 -2.21 -19.16 -24.20
C ASP A 322 -3.66 -19.59 -23.91
N GLY A 323 -3.83 -20.56 -23.01
CA GLY A 323 -5.12 -21.12 -22.59
C GLY A 323 -5.64 -22.22 -23.50
N LYS A 324 -4.86 -22.70 -24.49
CA LYS A 324 -5.27 -23.72 -25.46
C LYS A 324 -4.20 -24.77 -25.67
N VAL A 325 -4.52 -26.02 -25.39
CA VAL A 325 -3.64 -27.17 -25.72
C VAL A 325 -3.67 -27.46 -27.22
N ASN A 326 -2.59 -27.15 -27.93
CA ASN A 326 -2.47 -27.33 -29.38
C ASN A 326 -1.03 -27.65 -29.85
N LEU A 327 -0.81 -27.70 -31.17
CA LEU A 327 0.49 -28.06 -31.76
C LEU A 327 1.61 -27.06 -31.42
N LEU A 328 1.28 -25.80 -31.11
CA LEU A 328 2.27 -24.81 -30.69
C LEU A 328 2.89 -25.19 -29.34
N ASP A 329 2.12 -25.81 -28.46
CA ASP A 329 2.59 -26.29 -27.17
C ASP A 329 3.55 -27.46 -27.32
N SER A 330 3.26 -28.42 -28.22
CA SER A 330 4.16 -29.55 -28.45
C SER A 330 5.49 -29.10 -29.05
N VAL A 331 5.49 -28.07 -29.89
CA VAL A 331 6.72 -27.46 -30.41
C VAL A 331 7.53 -26.78 -29.30
N LEU A 332 6.86 -26.06 -28.39
CA LEU A 332 7.55 -25.41 -27.27
C LEU A 332 8.06 -26.42 -26.24
N LEU A 333 7.28 -27.45 -25.93
CA LEU A 333 7.64 -28.59 -25.10
C LEU A 333 8.90 -29.28 -25.65
N ALA A 334 8.91 -29.63 -26.93
CA ALA A 334 10.07 -30.26 -27.57
C ALA A 334 11.33 -29.38 -27.55
N LYS A 335 11.17 -28.05 -27.69
CA LYS A 335 12.28 -27.09 -27.57
C LYS A 335 12.79 -26.94 -26.14
N ALA A 336 11.93 -27.09 -25.15
CA ALA A 336 12.34 -27.02 -23.76
C ALA A 336 13.02 -28.33 -23.32
N VAL A 337 12.47 -29.49 -23.71
CA VAL A 337 13.07 -30.83 -23.48
C VAL A 337 14.45 -30.94 -24.11
N ASN A 338 14.66 -30.37 -25.30
CA ASN A 338 15.98 -30.36 -25.96
C ASN A 338 16.92 -29.25 -25.45
N GLY A 339 16.50 -28.43 -24.49
CA GLY A 339 17.29 -27.35 -23.88
C GLY A 339 17.46 -26.09 -24.75
N SER A 340 16.74 -25.95 -25.86
CA SER A 340 16.80 -24.75 -26.73
C SER A 340 16.08 -23.54 -26.15
N VAL A 341 15.17 -23.73 -25.19
CA VAL A 341 14.39 -22.67 -24.55
C VAL A 341 14.35 -22.87 -23.04
N THR A 342 14.48 -21.78 -22.29
CA THR A 342 14.26 -21.75 -20.84
C THR A 342 12.79 -21.49 -20.54
N VAL A 343 12.22 -22.26 -19.62
CA VAL A 343 10.81 -22.20 -19.23
C VAL A 343 10.64 -21.74 -17.78
N ASN A 344 9.52 -21.09 -17.47
CA ASN A 344 9.15 -20.68 -16.12
C ASN A 344 8.48 -21.83 -15.32
N ASP A 345 8.18 -21.59 -14.03
CA ASP A 345 7.66 -22.65 -13.16
C ASP A 345 6.22 -23.11 -13.54
N MET A 346 5.39 -22.21 -14.09
CA MET A 346 4.07 -22.58 -14.60
C MET A 346 4.18 -23.46 -15.85
N GLN A 347 5.06 -23.08 -16.77
CA GLN A 347 5.31 -23.87 -17.98
C GLN A 347 5.80 -25.26 -17.61
N LYS A 348 6.76 -25.40 -16.68
CA LYS A 348 7.22 -26.71 -16.19
C LYS A 348 6.07 -27.56 -15.64
N LYS A 349 5.15 -26.95 -14.88
CA LYS A 349 3.98 -27.66 -14.36
C LYS A 349 3.04 -28.16 -15.47
N ASN A 350 2.89 -27.39 -16.54
CA ASN A 350 2.04 -27.76 -17.69
C ASN A 350 2.72 -28.76 -18.64
N MET A 351 4.03 -28.95 -18.52
CA MET A 351 4.82 -29.80 -19.41
C MET A 351 4.75 -31.29 -19.04
N ASP A 352 4.48 -31.64 -17.78
CA ASP A 352 4.32 -33.03 -17.28
C ASP A 352 2.99 -33.61 -17.77
N CYS A 353 3.00 -34.07 -19.03
CA CYS A 353 1.83 -34.58 -19.75
C CYS A 353 1.60 -36.07 -19.48
N ASP A 354 2.63 -36.81 -19.09
CA ASP A 354 2.54 -38.23 -18.76
C ASP A 354 2.39 -38.51 -17.25
N GLY A 355 2.48 -37.47 -16.41
CA GLY A 355 2.30 -37.57 -14.96
C GLY A 355 3.47 -38.24 -14.24
N SER A 356 4.61 -38.42 -14.91
CA SER A 356 5.80 -39.06 -14.34
C SER A 356 6.52 -38.17 -13.32
N GLY A 357 6.29 -36.85 -13.37
CA GLY A 357 7.00 -35.85 -12.57
C GLY A 357 8.37 -35.45 -13.12
N GLU A 358 8.80 -36.04 -14.25
CA GLU A 358 9.98 -35.64 -15.01
C GLU A 358 9.53 -34.95 -16.29
N ILE A 359 10.38 -34.07 -16.85
CA ILE A 359 10.07 -33.32 -18.08
C ILE A 359 10.95 -33.82 -19.20
N ASP A 360 10.44 -34.71 -20.05
CA ASP A 360 11.21 -35.37 -21.10
C ASP A 360 10.43 -35.64 -22.41
N ILE A 361 10.92 -36.60 -23.21
CA ILE A 361 10.36 -36.91 -24.53
C ILE A 361 9.03 -37.67 -24.44
N ASP A 362 8.76 -38.33 -23.31
CA ASP A 362 7.52 -39.06 -23.09
C ASP A 362 6.34 -38.08 -22.92
N ASP A 363 6.58 -36.91 -22.33
CA ASP A 363 5.61 -35.80 -22.31
C ASP A 363 5.26 -35.30 -23.71
N VAL A 364 6.27 -35.08 -24.56
CA VAL A 364 6.08 -34.64 -25.96
C VAL A 364 5.22 -35.67 -26.69
N THR A 365 5.48 -36.94 -26.47
CA THR A 365 4.77 -38.04 -27.10
C THR A 365 3.31 -38.10 -26.61
N THR A 366 3.09 -37.99 -25.31
CA THR A 366 1.76 -38.01 -24.69
C THR A 366 0.92 -36.80 -25.12
N LEU A 367 1.52 -35.61 -25.18
CA LEU A 367 0.86 -34.42 -25.72
C LEU A 367 0.48 -34.61 -27.21
N MET A 368 1.38 -35.15 -28.04
CA MET A 368 1.06 -35.43 -29.45
C MET A 368 -0.05 -36.48 -29.59
N GLN A 369 -0.08 -37.51 -28.74
CA GLN A 369 -1.17 -38.49 -28.70
C GLN A 369 -2.51 -37.85 -28.33
N PHE A 370 -2.51 -36.92 -27.37
CA PHE A 370 -3.71 -36.18 -26.98
C PHE A 370 -4.23 -35.32 -28.14
N LEU A 371 -3.35 -34.60 -28.83
CA LEU A 371 -3.71 -33.73 -29.96
C LEU A 371 -4.30 -34.49 -31.16
N VAL A 372 -3.99 -35.78 -31.30
CA VAL A 372 -4.57 -36.65 -32.35
C VAL A 372 -5.72 -37.52 -31.82
N HIS A 373 -6.18 -37.29 -30.59
CA HIS A 373 -7.22 -38.07 -29.91
C HIS A 373 -6.89 -39.57 -29.81
N ALA A 374 -5.61 -39.92 -29.67
CA ALA A 374 -5.18 -41.27 -29.31
C ALA A 374 -5.28 -41.51 -27.80
N VAL A 375 -5.24 -40.44 -27.00
CA VAL A 375 -5.58 -40.41 -25.58
C VAL A 375 -6.59 -39.28 -25.34
N ASP A 376 -7.50 -39.46 -24.39
CA ASP A 376 -8.63 -38.56 -24.18
C ASP A 376 -8.42 -37.52 -23.07
N SER A 377 -7.31 -37.62 -22.31
CA SER A 377 -7.04 -36.74 -21.17
C SER A 377 -5.54 -36.56 -20.91
N LEU A 378 -5.20 -35.43 -20.30
CA LEU A 378 -3.88 -35.13 -19.75
C LEU A 378 -4.02 -34.70 -18.27
N PRO A 379 -3.05 -35.03 -17.39
CA PRO A 379 -1.96 -35.98 -17.65
C PRO A 379 -2.49 -37.40 -17.85
N LEU A 380 -1.72 -38.25 -18.53
CA LEU A 380 -2.06 -39.66 -18.69
C LEU A 380 -1.93 -40.37 -17.32
N GLN A 381 -3.02 -40.96 -16.80
CA GLN A 381 -3.02 -41.67 -15.51
C GLN A 381 -2.50 -43.10 -15.60
#